data_AF-A0ABD1FCA1-F1
#
_entry.id   AF-A0ABD1FCA1-F1
#
_cell.length_a   1.000
_cell.length_b   1.000
_cell.length_c   1.000
_cell.angle_alpha   90.00
_cell.angle_beta   90.00
_cell.angle_gamma   90.00
#
_symmetry.space_group_name_H-M   'P 1'
#
loop_
_entity.id
_entity.type
_entity.pdbx_description
1 polymer ?
#
loop_
_entity_poly.entity_id
_entity_poly.type
_entity_poly.pdbx_seq_one_letter_code
_entity_poly.pdbx_strand_id
1 'polypeptide(L)'
;MGCNTSKETTNNENDNKESKEEGARPNDEVNHVETDLSAEDRKSSSAKTITIRSNGTLVEQQKKVENIENSAEEAATKIQAVFRGHRTRKSMKQPQTQPQEHEPTREELENEFRLDDPELCNAATKIQASFRGHMTRKQMEEEKKGDEPKNNEGEEELDIDLTDPELNKAAAKIQASFRGHLKNKEGQGDGQTSSN
;
A
#
# COMPACT_ATOMS: atom_id res chain seq x y z
N MET A 1 -12.97 27.93 35.18
CA MET A 1 -12.37 26.83 35.97
C MET A 1 -10.88 26.86 35.65
N GLY A 2 -10.07 27.26 36.62
CA GLY A 2 -8.69 27.70 36.38
C GLY A 2 -7.73 26.54 36.10
N CYS A 3 -6.85 26.74 35.11
CA CYS A 3 -5.71 25.89 34.85
C CYS A 3 -4.60 26.22 35.86
N ASN A 4 -4.24 25.27 36.73
CA ASN A 4 -3.08 25.38 37.61
C ASN A 4 -1.92 24.54 37.08
N THR A 5 -0.81 25.23 36.80
CA THR A 5 0.52 24.69 36.49
C THR A 5 1.27 24.31 37.75
N SER A 6 1.89 23.14 37.82
CA SER A 6 2.94 22.86 38.80
C SER A 6 4.21 22.42 38.07
N LYS A 7 5.23 23.26 38.24
CA LYS A 7 6.63 23.07 37.84
C LYS A 7 7.30 22.16 38.85
N GLU A 8 8.06 21.16 38.39
CA GLU A 8 9.22 20.69 39.13
C GLU A 8 10.40 20.52 38.17
N THR A 9 11.46 21.24 38.52
CA THR A 9 12.79 21.28 37.93
C THR A 9 13.74 20.64 38.93
N THR A 10 14.55 19.66 38.51
CA THR A 10 15.82 19.35 39.16
C THR A 10 16.93 19.20 38.11
N ASN A 11 17.77 20.24 38.10
CA ASN A 11 19.17 20.31 37.69
C ASN A 11 20.01 19.23 38.46
N ASN A 12 21.20 18.76 38.10
CA ASN A 12 22.21 18.99 37.04
C ASN A 12 23.42 18.06 37.38
N GLU A 13 24.41 18.00 36.48
CA GLU A 13 25.85 17.62 36.71
C GLU A 13 26.19 16.11 36.72
N ASN A 14 27.29 15.59 36.13
CA ASN A 14 28.39 16.15 35.34
C ASN A 14 29.30 15.00 34.80
N ASP A 15 30.13 15.34 33.81
CA ASP A 15 31.50 14.87 33.53
C ASP A 15 31.90 13.61 32.70
N ASN A 16 32.98 13.88 31.94
CA ASN A 16 33.98 13.05 31.24
C ASN A 16 33.74 12.68 29.76
N LYS A 17 34.42 13.28 28.76
CA LYS A 17 35.87 13.44 28.45
C LYS A 17 36.49 12.23 27.73
N GLU A 18 36.71 12.43 26.42
CA GLU A 18 37.88 12.05 25.59
C GLU A 18 38.23 10.56 25.38
N SER A 19 38.15 10.09 24.12
CA SER A 19 39.28 9.41 23.44
C SER A 19 39.04 9.22 21.94
N LYS A 20 40.07 9.55 21.16
CA LYS A 20 40.27 9.27 19.73
C LYS A 20 40.52 7.78 19.49
N GLU A 21 40.11 7.27 18.31
CA GLU A 21 40.78 6.24 17.50
C GLU A 21 40.01 6.14 16.16
N GLU A 22 40.53 6.68 15.06
CA GLU A 22 41.31 5.99 14.00
C GLU A 22 40.71 4.65 13.51
N GLY A 23 40.35 4.59 12.22
CA GLY A 23 39.98 3.31 11.58
C GLY A 23 39.36 3.40 10.18
N ALA A 24 40.22 3.58 9.17
CA ALA A 24 40.12 3.09 7.78
C ALA A 24 38.87 3.40 6.92
N ARG A 25 39.09 4.28 5.93
CA ARG A 25 38.33 4.34 4.67
C ARG A 25 38.81 3.23 3.73
N PRO A 26 37.94 2.55 2.96
CA PRO A 26 38.30 2.06 1.65
C PRO A 26 37.81 3.03 0.58
N ASN A 27 38.74 3.41 -0.28
CA ASN A 27 38.48 4.04 -1.56
C ASN A 27 37.74 3.02 -2.44
N ASP A 28 36.63 3.43 -3.07
CA ASP A 28 36.18 2.79 -4.30
C ASP A 28 35.94 3.89 -5.33
N GLU A 29 37.07 4.17 -5.98
CA GLU A 29 37.25 4.57 -7.35
C GLU A 29 35.99 4.43 -8.23
N VAL A 30 35.60 5.57 -8.79
CA VAL A 30 34.66 5.72 -9.89
C VAL A 30 35.03 4.81 -11.05
N ASN A 31 34.32 3.69 -11.22
CA ASN A 31 34.28 3.00 -12.51
C ASN A 31 33.03 3.44 -13.28
N HIS A 32 33.23 4.51 -14.05
CA HIS A 32 32.38 4.89 -15.15
C HIS A 32 32.53 3.80 -16.23
N VAL A 33 31.56 2.89 -16.33
CA VAL A 33 31.51 2.00 -17.51
C VAL A 33 30.84 2.80 -18.62
N GLU A 34 31.67 3.51 -19.37
CA GLU A 34 31.34 4.00 -20.70
C GLU A 34 31.02 2.80 -21.59
N THR A 35 29.87 2.89 -22.24
CA THR A 35 29.49 2.08 -23.37
C THR A 35 30.37 2.47 -24.55
N ASP A 36 31.30 1.61 -24.97
CA ASP A 36 31.90 1.72 -26.28
C ASP A 36 31.76 0.42 -27.06
N LEU A 37 30.81 0.48 -27.99
CA LEU A 37 30.65 -0.44 -29.10
C LEU A 37 31.86 -0.24 -30.04
N SER A 38 32.80 -1.19 -30.03
CA SER A 38 33.73 -1.33 -31.15
C SER A 38 33.79 -2.78 -31.60
N ALA A 39 33.38 -2.98 -32.84
CA ALA A 39 33.50 -4.20 -33.59
C ALA A 39 34.97 -4.44 -33.88
N GLU A 40 35.54 -5.56 -33.42
CA GLU A 40 36.83 -6.03 -33.92
C GLU A 40 36.84 -7.54 -34.16
N ASP A 41 37.25 -7.86 -35.38
CA ASP A 41 37.45 -9.17 -35.96
C ASP A 41 38.38 -10.03 -35.12
N ARG A 42 37.93 -11.24 -34.74
CA ARG A 42 38.81 -12.33 -34.30
C ARG A 42 38.56 -13.59 -35.10
N LYS A 43 39.27 -13.66 -36.22
CA LYS A 43 39.48 -14.86 -37.01
C LYS A 43 40.37 -15.85 -36.24
N SER A 44 39.91 -17.09 -36.10
CA SER A 44 40.67 -18.36 -35.95
C SER A 44 40.23 -19.21 -34.75
N SER A 45 39.50 -20.30 -35.01
CA SER A 45 40.13 -21.62 -35.12
C SER A 45 39.10 -22.62 -35.67
N SER A 46 39.51 -23.33 -36.72
CA SER A 46 38.69 -24.29 -37.46
C SER A 46 38.46 -25.54 -36.61
N ALA A 47 37.34 -25.62 -35.91
CA ALA A 47 36.81 -26.89 -35.42
C ALA A 47 35.97 -27.53 -36.54
N LYS A 48 36.50 -28.57 -37.17
CA LYS A 48 35.75 -29.37 -38.17
C LYS A 48 34.69 -30.20 -37.44
N THR A 49 33.47 -29.69 -37.38
CA THR A 49 32.29 -30.42 -36.90
C THR A 49 31.93 -31.50 -37.92
N ILE A 50 31.96 -32.77 -37.52
CA ILE A 50 31.44 -33.89 -38.30
C ILE A 50 29.91 -33.86 -38.20
N THR A 51 29.24 -33.43 -39.26
CA THR A 51 27.77 -33.45 -39.36
C THR A 51 27.30 -34.81 -39.88
N ILE A 52 26.76 -35.66 -38.99
CA ILE A 52 25.94 -36.81 -39.39
C ILE A 52 24.52 -36.28 -39.65
N ARG A 53 24.07 -36.33 -40.91
CA ARG A 53 22.72 -35.95 -41.32
C ARG A 53 21.72 -37.03 -40.88
N SER A 54 20.97 -36.77 -39.82
CA SER A 54 19.69 -37.43 -39.51
C SER A 54 18.60 -36.38 -39.44
N ASN A 55 17.83 -36.23 -40.51
CA ASN A 55 16.87 -35.14 -40.75
C ASN A 55 15.55 -35.24 -39.94
N GLY A 56 15.56 -35.81 -38.72
CA GLY A 56 14.35 -36.05 -37.93
C GLY A 56 14.27 -35.34 -36.57
N THR A 57 15.41 -34.98 -35.96
CA THR A 57 15.50 -34.59 -34.53
C THR A 57 15.91 -33.12 -34.29
N LEU A 58 16.22 -32.38 -35.35
CA LEU A 58 16.80 -31.04 -35.25
C LEU A 58 15.76 -29.93 -34.97
N VAL A 59 14.50 -30.16 -35.39
CA VAL A 59 13.40 -29.18 -35.27
C VAL A 59 12.87 -29.08 -33.83
N GLU A 60 12.85 -30.19 -33.08
CA GLU A 60 12.40 -30.21 -31.67
C GLU A 60 13.44 -29.61 -30.71
N GLN A 61 14.72 -29.75 -31.00
CA GLN A 61 15.78 -29.15 -30.17
C GLN A 61 15.83 -27.63 -30.33
N GLN A 62 15.63 -27.10 -31.55
CA GLN A 62 15.60 -25.66 -31.81
C GLN A 62 14.42 -24.98 -31.09
N LYS A 63 13.22 -25.56 -31.19
CA LYS A 63 12.02 -25.01 -30.54
C LYS A 63 12.11 -25.01 -29.00
N LYS A 64 12.85 -25.97 -28.43
CA LYS A 64 13.08 -26.02 -26.97
C LYS A 64 14.10 -24.99 -26.50
N VAL A 65 15.14 -24.73 -27.29
CA VAL A 65 16.17 -23.70 -26.98
C VAL A 65 15.57 -22.30 -27.07
N GLU A 66 14.79 -22.00 -28.11
CA GLU A 66 14.10 -20.71 -28.26
C GLU A 66 13.12 -20.44 -27.10
N ASN A 67 12.45 -21.48 -26.58
CA ASN A 67 11.53 -21.34 -25.44
C ASN A 67 12.27 -21.06 -24.13
N ILE A 68 13.47 -21.64 -23.96
CA ILE A 68 14.33 -21.38 -22.79
C ILE A 68 14.93 -19.97 -22.86
N GLU A 69 15.35 -19.52 -24.05
CA GLU A 69 15.88 -18.16 -24.25
C GLU A 69 14.80 -17.09 -24.01
N ASN A 70 13.60 -17.25 -24.58
CA ASN A 70 12.48 -16.34 -24.30
C ASN A 70 12.13 -16.31 -22.80
N SER A 71 12.15 -17.47 -22.12
CA SER A 71 11.91 -17.55 -20.68
C SER A 71 13.03 -16.87 -19.86
N ALA A 72 14.28 -16.98 -20.30
CA ALA A 72 15.41 -16.31 -19.67
C ALA A 72 15.37 -14.79 -19.85
N GLU A 73 14.97 -14.30 -21.03
CA GLU A 73 14.79 -12.88 -21.32
C GLU A 73 13.64 -12.25 -20.51
N GLU A 74 12.51 -12.94 -20.39
CA GLU A 74 11.40 -12.53 -19.53
C GLU A 74 11.83 -12.46 -18.05
N ALA A 75 12.56 -13.49 -17.57
CA ALA A 75 13.09 -13.52 -16.22
C ALA A 75 14.09 -12.39 -15.98
N ALA A 76 14.99 -12.13 -16.93
CA ALA A 76 15.97 -11.04 -16.85
C ALA A 76 15.26 -9.68 -16.79
N THR A 77 14.27 -9.44 -17.64
CA THR A 77 13.46 -8.22 -17.66
C THR A 77 12.75 -8.00 -16.34
N LYS A 78 12.20 -9.06 -15.74
CA LYS A 78 11.56 -9.01 -14.42
C LYS A 78 12.55 -8.64 -13.31
N ILE A 79 13.75 -9.24 -13.31
CA ILE A 79 14.81 -8.91 -12.35
C ILE A 79 15.24 -7.46 -12.50
N GLN A 80 15.45 -6.98 -13.72
CA GLN A 80 15.82 -5.59 -14.01
C GLN A 80 14.76 -4.60 -13.56
N ALA A 81 13.48 -4.88 -13.84
CA ALA A 81 12.35 -4.05 -13.42
C ALA A 81 12.25 -3.97 -11.89
N VAL A 82 12.35 -5.11 -11.21
CA VAL A 82 12.35 -5.18 -9.73
C VAL A 82 13.53 -4.42 -9.14
N PHE A 83 14.73 -4.58 -9.70
CA PHE A 83 15.94 -3.91 -9.23
C PHE A 83 15.88 -2.39 -9.45
N ARG A 84 15.43 -1.94 -10.63
CA ARG A 84 15.20 -0.52 -10.91
C ARG A 84 14.24 0.07 -9.90
N GLY A 85 13.11 -0.60 -9.65
CA GLY A 85 12.14 -0.18 -8.64
C GLY A 85 12.72 -0.19 -7.23
N HIS A 86 13.54 -1.18 -6.88
CA HIS A 86 14.21 -1.24 -5.57
C HIS A 86 15.18 -0.07 -5.39
N ARG A 87 15.96 0.30 -6.41
CA ARG A 87 16.87 1.44 -6.36
C ARG A 87 16.13 2.75 -6.12
N THR A 88 15.04 3.01 -6.86
CA THR A 88 14.21 4.20 -6.68
C THR A 88 13.59 4.25 -5.29
N ARG A 89 12.99 3.14 -4.83
CA ARG A 89 12.42 3.08 -3.47
C ARG A 89 13.47 3.30 -2.38
N LYS A 90 14.69 2.79 -2.58
CA LYS A 90 15.80 2.97 -1.64
C LYS A 90 16.30 4.41 -1.60
N SER A 91 16.37 5.10 -2.74
CA SER A 91 16.76 6.52 -2.79
C SER A 91 15.69 7.47 -2.25
N MET A 92 14.42 7.08 -2.31
CA MET A 92 13.30 7.83 -1.70
C MET A 92 13.17 7.57 -0.20
N LYS A 93 13.54 6.37 0.27
CA LYS A 93 13.50 6.01 1.69
C LYS A 93 14.70 6.55 2.48
N GLN A 94 15.82 6.82 1.82
CA GLN A 94 16.84 7.63 2.48
C GLN A 94 16.24 9.01 2.73
N PRO A 95 16.38 9.56 3.94
CA PRO A 95 16.05 10.96 4.16
C PRO A 95 16.91 11.73 3.15
N GLN A 96 16.27 12.22 2.09
CA GLN A 96 16.86 13.27 1.29
C GLN A 96 17.32 14.28 2.33
N THR A 97 18.60 14.59 2.34
CA THR A 97 19.09 15.84 2.91
C THR A 97 18.43 16.94 2.10
N GLN A 98 17.15 17.19 2.40
CA GLN A 98 16.44 18.36 1.98
C GLN A 98 17.28 19.55 2.48
N PRO A 99 17.28 20.69 1.77
CA PRO A 99 17.68 21.94 2.41
C PRO A 99 16.96 21.94 3.76
N GLN A 100 17.69 22.08 4.87
CA GLN A 100 17.08 22.02 6.20
C GLN A 100 15.98 23.08 6.25
N GLU A 101 14.73 22.65 6.03
CA GLU A 101 13.61 23.40 6.53
C GLU A 101 13.83 23.41 8.04
N HIS A 102 14.01 24.62 8.56
CA HIS A 102 14.27 24.85 9.97
C HIS A 102 13.16 24.14 10.74
N GLU A 103 13.53 23.12 11.51
CA GLU A 103 12.60 22.50 12.44
C GLU A 103 12.15 23.60 13.39
N PRO A 104 10.84 23.90 13.48
CA PRO A 104 10.36 25.02 14.27
C PRO A 104 10.85 24.85 15.71
N THR A 105 11.48 25.89 16.22
CA THR A 105 11.93 25.90 17.60
C THR A 105 10.72 25.80 18.52
N ARG A 106 10.95 25.26 19.72
CA ARG A 106 9.90 25.15 20.74
C ARG A 106 9.22 26.50 21.02
N GLU A 107 9.97 27.59 20.99
CA GLU A 107 9.49 28.95 21.24
C GLU A 107 8.57 29.47 20.11
N GLU A 108 8.88 29.15 18.86
CA GLU A 108 8.01 29.46 17.71
C GLU A 108 6.68 28.70 17.83
N LEU A 109 6.73 27.43 18.23
CA LEU A 109 5.55 26.60 18.45
C LEU A 109 4.68 27.13 19.62
N GLU A 110 5.30 27.52 20.73
CA GLU A 110 4.58 28.12 21.87
C GLU A 110 3.96 29.49 21.53
N ASN A 111 4.54 30.21 20.58
CA ASN A 111 3.97 31.46 20.06
C ASN A 111 2.78 31.25 19.12
N GLU A 112 2.79 30.17 18.32
CA GLU A 112 1.70 29.83 17.42
C GLU A 112 0.52 29.17 18.15
N PHE A 113 0.80 28.31 19.14
CA PHE A 113 -0.21 27.59 19.91
C PHE A 113 -0.45 28.18 21.30
N ARG A 114 -0.86 29.46 21.35
CA ARG A 114 -1.10 30.15 22.62
C ARG A 114 -2.36 29.67 23.33
N LEU A 115 -2.21 29.31 24.59
CA LEU A 115 -3.33 28.91 25.46
C LEU A 115 -4.34 30.04 25.71
N ASP A 116 -3.92 31.29 25.53
CA ASP A 116 -4.77 32.46 25.70
C ASP A 116 -5.47 32.89 24.39
N ASP A 117 -5.20 32.22 23.26
CA ASP A 117 -5.89 32.50 22.00
C ASP A 117 -7.31 31.89 22.02
N PRO A 118 -8.36 32.73 22.05
CA PRO A 118 -9.74 32.26 22.09
C PRO A 118 -10.12 31.46 20.83
N GLU A 119 -9.56 31.77 19.66
CA GLU A 119 -9.88 31.04 18.42
C GLU A 119 -9.32 29.62 18.46
N LEU A 120 -8.07 29.47 18.88
CA LEU A 120 -7.43 28.16 19.05
C LEU A 120 -8.16 27.31 20.11
N CYS A 121 -8.52 27.88 21.25
CA CYS A 121 -9.30 27.18 22.28
C CYS A 121 -10.67 26.70 21.76
N ASN A 122 -11.37 27.55 21.01
CA ASN A 122 -12.66 27.19 20.43
C ASN A 122 -12.52 26.09 19.37
N ALA A 123 -11.50 26.16 18.53
CA ALA A 123 -11.21 25.14 17.53
C ALA A 123 -10.88 23.79 18.19
N ALA A 124 -9.99 23.79 19.18
CA ALA A 124 -9.64 22.60 19.95
C ALA A 124 -10.88 21.97 20.61
N THR A 125 -11.72 22.79 21.25
CA THR A 125 -12.98 22.34 21.87
C THR A 125 -13.92 21.71 20.84
N LYS A 126 -14.04 22.30 19.64
CA LYS A 126 -14.88 21.76 18.56
C LYS A 126 -14.37 20.42 18.04
N ILE A 127 -13.06 20.28 17.88
CA ILE A 127 -12.42 19.01 17.47
C ILE A 127 -12.67 17.93 18.53
N GLN A 128 -12.44 18.25 19.81
CA GLN A 128 -12.66 17.33 20.93
C GLN A 128 -14.13 16.89 21.02
N ALA A 129 -15.08 17.83 20.94
CA ALA A 129 -16.50 17.53 20.99
C ALA A 129 -16.94 16.66 19.80
N SER A 130 -16.48 16.97 18.59
CA SER A 130 -16.75 16.19 17.39
C SER A 130 -16.22 14.77 17.51
N PHE A 131 -14.98 14.60 17.97
CA PHE A 131 -14.35 13.29 18.15
C PHE A 131 -15.07 12.46 19.21
N ARG A 132 -15.37 13.02 20.39
CA ARG A 132 -16.15 12.33 21.42
C ARG A 132 -17.49 11.86 20.88
N GLY A 133 -18.21 12.73 20.16
CA GLY A 133 -19.47 12.36 19.52
C GLY A 133 -19.34 11.29 18.45
N HIS A 134 -18.28 11.33 17.64
CA HIS A 134 -17.97 10.29 16.65
C HIS A 134 -17.71 8.94 17.31
N MET A 135 -16.92 8.90 18.39
CA MET A 135 -16.64 7.66 19.13
C MET A 135 -17.92 7.05 19.71
N THR A 136 -18.80 7.85 20.31
CA THR A 136 -20.09 7.37 20.81
C THR A 136 -20.98 6.81 19.70
N ARG A 137 -21.11 7.52 18.57
CA ARG A 137 -21.92 7.03 17.44
C ARG A 137 -21.36 5.74 16.85
N LYS A 138 -20.03 5.65 16.72
CA LYS A 138 -19.34 4.45 16.24
C LYS A 138 -19.60 3.25 17.16
N GLN A 139 -19.53 3.45 18.48
CA GLN A 139 -19.86 2.41 19.46
C GLN A 139 -21.33 1.96 19.33
N MET A 140 -22.27 2.90 19.20
CA MET A 140 -23.68 2.58 18.99
C MET A 140 -23.95 1.84 17.66
N GLU A 141 -23.22 2.19 16.59
CA GLU A 141 -23.30 1.47 15.31
C GLU A 141 -22.74 0.04 15.41
N GLU A 142 -21.67 -0.16 16.19
CA GLU A 142 -21.10 -1.48 16.48
C GLU A 142 -22.06 -2.33 17.33
N GLU A 143 -22.68 -1.74 18.36
CA GLU A 143 -23.70 -2.41 19.18
C GLU A 143 -24.95 -2.77 18.38
N LYS A 144 -25.45 -1.85 17.54
CA LYS A 144 -26.62 -2.09 16.68
C LYS A 144 -26.40 -3.18 15.62
N LYS A 145 -25.15 -3.39 15.18
CA LYS A 145 -24.80 -4.53 14.31
C LYS A 145 -24.71 -5.85 15.07
N GLY A 146 -24.53 -5.82 16.39
CA GLY A 146 -24.57 -6.99 17.27
C GLY A 146 -25.99 -7.41 17.66
N ASP A 147 -26.91 -6.46 17.71
CA ASP A 147 -28.35 -6.65 18.00
C ASP A 147 -29.21 -6.74 16.73
N GLU A 148 -28.69 -7.26 15.61
CA GLU A 148 -29.60 -7.96 14.70
C GLU A 148 -30.18 -9.12 15.51
N PRO A 149 -31.50 -9.23 15.70
CA PRO A 149 -32.07 -10.44 16.24
C PRO A 149 -31.64 -11.55 15.26
N LYS A 150 -30.67 -12.36 15.65
CA LYS A 150 -30.58 -13.71 15.12
C LYS A 150 -31.97 -14.26 15.31
N ASN A 151 -32.62 -14.53 14.20
CA ASN A 151 -33.89 -15.23 14.07
C ASN A 151 -33.97 -16.36 15.11
N ASN A 152 -34.41 -16.04 16.32
CA ASN A 152 -35.28 -16.90 17.09
C ASN A 152 -36.64 -16.70 16.44
N GLU A 153 -36.75 -17.16 15.20
CA GLU A 153 -37.99 -17.66 14.64
C GLU A 153 -38.36 -18.83 15.54
N GLY A 154 -39.03 -18.52 16.66
CA GLY A 154 -40.18 -19.32 17.00
C GLY A 154 -40.99 -19.35 15.71
N GLU A 155 -41.26 -20.57 15.23
CA GLU A 155 -42.15 -20.85 14.11
C GLU A 155 -43.54 -20.28 14.46
N GLU A 156 -43.70 -18.95 14.39
CA GLU A 156 -45.00 -18.33 14.25
C GLU A 156 -45.45 -18.76 12.86
N GLU A 157 -46.28 -19.80 12.81
CA GLU A 157 -47.04 -20.16 11.63
C GLU A 157 -47.82 -18.92 11.20
N LEU A 158 -47.25 -18.15 10.28
CA LEU A 158 -47.94 -17.04 9.64
C LEU A 158 -49.05 -17.68 8.80
N ASP A 159 -50.31 -17.44 9.19
CA ASP A 159 -51.49 -17.82 8.41
C ASP A 159 -51.59 -16.89 7.19
N ILE A 160 -50.87 -17.27 6.13
CA ILE A 160 -50.77 -16.50 4.89
C ILE A 160 -51.95 -16.86 3.98
N ASP A 161 -52.90 -15.93 3.84
CA ASP A 161 -53.95 -16.05 2.84
C ASP A 161 -53.39 -15.79 1.43
N LEU A 162 -53.16 -16.87 0.69
CA LEU A 162 -52.68 -16.82 -0.70
C LEU A 162 -53.66 -16.12 -1.66
N THR A 163 -54.91 -15.93 -1.25
CA THR A 163 -55.93 -15.23 -2.04
C THR A 163 -56.00 -13.73 -1.76
N ASP A 164 -55.28 -13.24 -0.75
CA ASP A 164 -55.25 -11.81 -0.43
C ASP A 164 -54.63 -11.00 -1.61
N PRO A 165 -55.39 -10.09 -2.23
CA PRO A 165 -54.87 -9.23 -3.30
C PRO A 165 -53.75 -8.30 -2.82
N GLU A 166 -53.73 -7.91 -1.54
CA GLU A 166 -52.70 -7.03 -1.00
C GLU A 166 -51.37 -7.75 -0.82
N LEU A 167 -51.38 -8.97 -0.26
CA LEU A 167 -50.22 -9.86 -0.21
C LEU A 167 -49.64 -10.11 -1.61
N ASN A 168 -50.48 -10.45 -2.59
CA ASN A 168 -50.03 -10.71 -3.96
C ASN A 168 -49.39 -9.48 -4.61
N LYS A 169 -49.95 -8.29 -4.36
CA LYS A 169 -49.39 -7.01 -4.84
C LYS A 169 -48.05 -6.70 -4.17
N ALA A 170 -47.92 -6.94 -2.87
CA ALA A 170 -46.68 -6.76 -2.13
C ALA A 170 -45.59 -7.73 -2.65
N ALA A 171 -45.92 -9.01 -2.81
CA ALA A 171 -45.04 -10.03 -3.36
C ALA A 171 -44.56 -9.64 -4.77
N ALA A 172 -45.46 -9.23 -5.65
CA ALA A 172 -45.11 -8.77 -7.00
C ALA A 172 -44.14 -7.56 -6.97
N LYS A 173 -44.33 -6.62 -6.04
CA LYS A 173 -43.44 -5.47 -5.86
C LYS A 173 -42.04 -5.88 -5.38
N ILE A 174 -41.96 -6.81 -4.42
CA ILE A 174 -40.69 -7.36 -3.93
C ILE A 174 -39.97 -8.10 -5.06
N GLN A 175 -40.68 -8.96 -5.81
CA GLN A 175 -40.14 -9.70 -6.96
C GLN A 175 -39.63 -8.75 -8.06
N ALA A 176 -40.39 -7.71 -8.40
CA ALA A 176 -39.98 -6.72 -9.40
C ALA A 176 -38.73 -5.95 -8.96
N SER A 177 -38.70 -5.49 -7.70
CA SER A 177 -37.55 -4.81 -7.11
C SER A 177 -36.31 -5.71 -7.12
N PHE A 178 -36.47 -6.98 -6.73
CA PHE A 178 -35.37 -7.95 -6.71
C PHE A 178 -34.85 -8.26 -8.11
N ARG A 179 -35.74 -8.45 -9.09
CA ARG A 179 -35.35 -8.63 -10.49
C ARG A 179 -34.61 -7.41 -11.05
N GLY A 180 -35.01 -6.20 -10.64
CA GLY A 180 -34.27 -4.97 -10.94
C GLY A 180 -32.88 -4.96 -10.29
N HIS A 181 -32.79 -5.34 -9.01
CA HIS A 181 -31.53 -5.43 -8.28
C HIS A 181 -30.56 -6.43 -8.91
N LEU A 182 -31.03 -7.61 -9.34
CA LEU A 182 -30.20 -8.61 -10.03
C LEU A 182 -29.57 -8.04 -11.31
N LYS A 183 -30.37 -7.36 -12.16
CA LYS A 183 -29.85 -6.72 -13.37
C LYS A 183 -28.83 -5.62 -13.08
N ASN A 184 -29.07 -4.82 -12.04
CA ASN A 184 -28.15 -3.77 -11.64
C ASN A 184 -26.85 -4.33 -11.04
N LYS A 185 -26.94 -5.47 -10.34
CA LYS A 185 -25.79 -6.19 -9.80
C LYS A 185 -24.96 -6.86 -10.89
N GLU A 186 -25.60 -7.46 -11.88
CA GLU A 186 -24.94 -7.99 -13.08
C GLU A 186 -24.26 -6.87 -13.88
N GLY A 187 -24.92 -5.73 -14.07
CA GLY A 187 -24.35 -4.58 -14.78
C GLY A 187 -23.24 -3.82 -14.03
N GLN A 188 -23.07 -4.04 -12.72
CA GLN A 188 -22.00 -3.45 -11.90
C GLN A 188 -20.84 -4.43 -11.64
N GLY A 189 -20.97 -5.71 -12.02
CA GLY A 189 -19.94 -6.75 -11.81
C GLY A 189 -18.80 -6.75 -12.83
N ASP A 190 -18.97 -6.14 -14.00
CA ASP A 190 -18.00 -6.23 -15.11
C ASP A 190 -17.02 -5.05 -15.21
N GLY A 191 -16.97 -4.19 -14.18
CA GLY A 191 -16.13 -2.97 -14.18
C GLY A 191 -14.87 -3.01 -13.32
N GLN A 192 -14.74 -3.92 -12.35
CA GLN A 192 -13.60 -3.94 -11.42
C GLN A 192 -13.30 -5.35 -10.88
N THR A 193 -12.76 -6.25 -11.71
CA THR A 193 -11.79 -7.29 -11.28
C THR A 193 -10.95 -7.76 -12.48
N SER A 194 -10.17 -6.84 -13.07
CA SER A 194 -9.05 -7.22 -13.94
C SER A 194 -7.92 -6.20 -13.81
N SER A 195 -7.23 -6.24 -12.67
CA SER A 195 -5.81 -5.91 -12.53
C SER A 195 -5.40 -6.01 -11.06
N ASN A 196 -4.95 -7.20 -10.66
CA ASN A 196 -3.68 -7.46 -9.97
C ASN A 196 -3.57 -8.96 -9.65
#